data_AF-A0A9E4L003-F1
#
_entry.id   AF-A0A9E4L003-F1
#
_cell.length_a   1.000
_cell.length_b   1.000
_cell.length_c   1.000
_cell.angle_alpha   90.00
_cell.angle_beta   90.00
_cell.angle_gamma   90.00
#
_symmetry.space_group_name_H-M   'P 1'
#
loop_
_entity.id
_entity.type
_entity.pdbx_description
1 polymer ?
#
loop_
_entity_poly.entity_id
_entity_poly.type
_entity_poly.pdbx_seq_one_letter_code
_entity_poly.pdbx_strand_id
1 'polypeptide(L)'
;MPRNLHISLLLLWLLAAPALAQAPCTRAEFLTIFKQTADLQLLLDASLGTVEDLLSFSENAIAAQAASLLNCADALEYQLMTIEVTGDFIGRQALDLANVPQGDNPYRLRFAGAQERLEASLSAMLGRDRNDAPAADERSLPDCSADEISELDELVAELLTLLDSSDASDDLAYALLAIDARLLWRDEALQGRPGCAEWLELLPTLSAAATDSAAGYAIG
;
A
#
# COMPACT_ATOMS: atom_id res chain seq x y z
N MET A 1 39.41 -32.56 34.58
CA MET A 1 38.58 -31.35 34.45
C MET A 1 37.91 -31.38 33.08
N PRO A 2 36.62 -31.74 32.96
CA PRO A 2 35.93 -31.72 31.69
C PRO A 2 35.41 -30.31 31.42
N ARG A 3 36.08 -29.58 30.53
CA ARG A 3 35.54 -28.40 29.85
C ARG A 3 35.18 -28.86 28.45
N ASN A 4 33.92 -29.17 28.20
CA ASN A 4 33.30 -29.27 26.86
C ASN A 4 31.81 -29.62 27.03
N LEU A 5 31.06 -28.73 27.69
CA LEU A 5 29.62 -28.91 27.89
C LEU A 5 28.91 -27.55 27.81
N HIS A 6 29.25 -26.72 26.82
CA HIS A 6 28.56 -25.44 26.58
C HIS A 6 28.31 -25.10 25.10
N ILE A 7 28.64 -25.98 24.14
CA ILE A 7 28.41 -25.69 22.72
C ILE A 7 27.06 -26.25 22.21
N SER A 8 26.37 -27.07 22.99
CA SER A 8 25.13 -27.73 22.53
C SER A 8 23.82 -27.03 22.91
N LEU A 9 23.86 -25.88 23.57
CA LEU A 9 22.64 -25.14 23.99
C LEU A 9 22.35 -23.88 23.16
N LEU A 10 23.30 -23.42 22.34
CA LEU A 10 23.10 -22.28 21.43
C LEU A 10 22.53 -22.66 20.06
N LEU A 11 22.56 -23.94 19.69
CA LEU A 11 22.02 -24.44 18.41
C LEU A 11 20.55 -24.89 18.48
N LEU A 12 19.95 -24.97 19.67
CA LEU A 12 18.53 -25.34 19.81
C LEU A 12 17.55 -24.15 19.90
N TRP A 13 18.05 -22.92 20.03
CA TRP A 13 17.22 -21.71 19.97
C TRP A 13 17.07 -21.12 18.56
N LEU A 14 17.87 -21.59 17.60
CA LEU A 14 17.82 -21.13 16.20
C LEU A 14 16.91 -21.96 15.30
N LEU A 15 16.23 -22.99 15.83
CA LEU A 15 15.36 -23.88 15.05
C LEU A 15 13.86 -23.70 15.32
N ALA A 16 13.47 -22.65 16.05
CA ALA A 16 12.08 -22.30 16.26
C ALA A 16 11.88 -20.79 16.36
N ALA A 17 12.51 -20.01 15.47
CA ALA A 17 11.78 -18.84 14.98
C ALA A 17 10.68 -19.45 14.10
N PRO A 18 9.41 -19.51 14.54
CA PRO A 18 8.37 -19.81 13.58
C PRO A 18 8.58 -18.81 12.44
N ALA A 19 8.64 -19.30 11.21
CA ALA A 19 8.25 -18.47 10.11
C ALA A 19 6.85 -17.97 10.51
N LEU A 20 6.79 -16.75 11.02
CA LEU A 20 5.55 -16.09 11.42
C LEU A 20 4.84 -15.81 10.11
N ALA A 21 4.24 -16.87 9.54
CA ALA A 21 3.17 -16.74 8.60
C ALA A 21 2.15 -15.85 9.32
N GLN A 22 2.06 -14.61 8.88
CA GLN A 22 1.16 -13.62 9.45
C GLN A 22 -0.21 -14.29 9.57
N ALA A 23 -0.83 -14.19 10.75
CA ALA A 23 -2.06 -14.92 11.02
C ALA A 23 -3.15 -14.48 10.01
N PRO A 24 -3.87 -15.43 9.39
CA PRO A 24 -4.96 -15.11 8.48
C PRO A 24 -6.05 -14.34 9.22
N CYS A 25 -6.83 -13.53 8.49
CA CYS A 25 -7.97 -12.87 9.09
C CYS A 25 -9.04 -13.89 9.52
N THR A 26 -9.79 -13.59 10.58
CA THR A 26 -11.02 -14.32 10.90
C THR A 26 -12.06 -14.12 9.79
N ARG A 27 -13.09 -14.96 9.79
CA ARG A 27 -14.22 -14.81 8.88
C ARG A 27 -14.93 -13.45 9.00
N ALA A 28 -15.07 -12.91 10.21
CA ALA A 28 -15.73 -11.62 10.43
C ALA A 28 -14.91 -10.47 9.83
N GLU A 29 -13.59 -10.48 10.05
CA GLU A 29 -12.66 -9.49 9.51
C GLU A 29 -12.62 -9.53 7.98
N PHE A 30 -12.58 -10.73 7.39
CA PHE A 30 -12.67 -10.88 5.94
C PHE A 30 -13.97 -10.28 5.36
N LEU A 31 -15.12 -10.49 6.02
CA LEU A 31 -16.39 -9.91 5.57
C LEU A 31 -16.38 -8.38 5.65
N THR A 32 -15.71 -7.79 6.64
CA THR A 32 -15.53 -6.34 6.74
C THR A 32 -14.71 -5.83 5.56
N ILE A 33 -13.56 -6.44 5.28
CA ILE A 33 -12.69 -6.10 4.14
C ILE A 33 -13.45 -6.21 2.82
N PHE A 34 -14.17 -7.32 2.63
CA PHE A 34 -14.95 -7.56 1.41
C PHE A 34 -16.00 -6.47 1.20
N LYS A 35 -16.74 -6.11 2.27
CA LYS A 35 -17.73 -5.04 2.21
C LYS A 35 -17.08 -3.70 1.86
N GLN A 36 -15.99 -3.34 2.54
CA GLN A 36 -15.28 -2.09 2.29
C GLN A 36 -14.77 -2.00 0.86
N THR A 37 -14.30 -3.12 0.30
CA THR A 37 -13.84 -3.14 -1.08
C THR A 37 -15.01 -2.96 -2.05
N ALA A 38 -16.16 -3.58 -1.80
CA ALA A 38 -17.35 -3.33 -2.60
C ALA A 38 -17.82 -1.87 -2.51
N ASP A 39 -17.79 -1.28 -1.32
CA ASP A 39 -18.13 0.13 -1.11
C ASP A 39 -17.14 1.06 -1.84
N LEU A 40 -15.84 0.75 -1.83
CA LEU A 40 -14.81 1.47 -2.59
C LEU A 40 -15.03 1.35 -4.11
N GLN A 41 -15.37 0.17 -4.63
CA GLN A 41 -15.64 0.00 -6.06
C GLN A 41 -16.81 0.87 -6.53
N LEU A 42 -17.86 0.99 -5.72
CA LEU A 42 -18.97 1.91 -6.01
C LEU A 42 -18.52 3.38 -6.07
N LEU A 43 -17.52 3.77 -5.27
CA LEU A 43 -16.94 5.10 -5.31
C LEU A 43 -16.06 5.27 -6.56
N LEU A 44 -15.26 4.27 -6.93
CA LEU A 44 -14.38 4.32 -8.12
C LEU A 44 -15.17 4.36 -9.44
N ASP A 45 -16.40 3.84 -9.45
CA ASP A 45 -17.33 3.96 -10.57
C ASP A 45 -17.96 5.37 -10.70
N ALA A 46 -17.74 6.25 -9.72
CA ALA A 46 -18.26 7.61 -9.76
C ALA A 46 -17.53 8.45 -10.83
N SER A 47 -18.31 9.21 -11.60
CA SER A 47 -17.75 10.21 -12.53
C SER A 47 -17.40 11.48 -11.75
N LEU A 48 -16.12 11.74 -11.54
CA LEU A 48 -15.66 13.03 -10.97
C LEU A 48 -15.51 14.06 -12.09
N GLY A 49 -16.39 15.06 -12.11
CA GLY A 49 -16.45 16.06 -13.19
C GLY A 49 -15.78 17.39 -12.85
N THR A 50 -15.43 17.60 -11.58
CA THR A 50 -14.86 18.84 -11.07
C THR A 50 -13.76 18.58 -10.04
N VAL A 51 -12.97 19.62 -9.75
CA VAL A 51 -11.97 19.59 -8.66
C VAL A 51 -12.64 19.41 -7.29
N GLU A 52 -13.82 20.00 -7.08
CA GLU A 52 -14.58 19.86 -5.83
C GLU A 52 -15.05 18.41 -5.61
N ASP A 53 -15.47 17.73 -6.68
CA ASP A 53 -15.80 16.31 -6.63
C ASP A 53 -14.56 15.47 -6.27
N LEU A 54 -13.40 15.82 -6.82
CA LEU A 54 -12.13 15.13 -6.54
C LEU A 54 -11.69 15.29 -5.08
N LEU A 55 -11.78 16.51 -4.54
CA LEU A 55 -11.48 16.78 -3.13
C LEU A 55 -12.44 16.03 -2.21
N SER A 56 -13.75 16.10 -2.50
CA SER A 56 -14.77 15.37 -1.72
C SER A 56 -14.56 13.86 -1.78
N PHE A 57 -14.19 13.32 -2.94
CA PHE A 57 -13.84 11.92 -3.09
C PHE A 57 -12.64 11.55 -2.22
N SER A 58 -11.56 12.33 -2.29
CA SER A 58 -10.35 12.10 -1.51
C SER A 58 -10.63 12.09 -0.01
N GLU A 59 -11.38 13.08 0.50
CA GLU A 59 -11.77 13.16 1.91
C GLU A 59 -12.58 11.93 2.35
N ASN A 60 -13.54 11.49 1.53
CA ASN A 60 -14.36 10.32 1.83
C ASN A 60 -13.53 9.02 1.79
N ALA A 61 -12.58 8.91 0.86
CA ALA A 61 -11.70 7.75 0.76
C ALA A 61 -10.74 7.65 1.96
N ILE A 62 -10.15 8.77 2.37
CA ILE A 62 -9.31 8.86 3.58
C ILE A 62 -10.12 8.47 4.82
N ALA A 63 -11.33 9.00 4.97
CA ALA A 63 -12.20 8.68 6.10
C ALA A 63 -12.57 7.19 6.15
N ALA A 64 -12.79 6.57 4.99
CA ALA A 64 -13.07 5.14 4.89
C ALA A 64 -11.86 4.27 5.27
N GLN A 65 -10.65 4.64 4.86
CA GLN A 65 -9.42 3.92 5.19
C GLN A 65 -9.07 4.01 6.68
N ALA A 66 -9.19 5.19 7.30
CA ALA A 66 -8.86 5.41 8.72
C ALA A 66 -9.74 4.59 9.69
N ALA A 67 -10.93 4.16 9.27
CA ALA A 67 -11.85 3.40 10.10
C ALA A 67 -11.52 1.89 10.21
N SER A 68 -10.48 1.40 9.53
CA SER A 68 -10.37 -0.02 9.14
C SER A 68 -9.08 -0.75 9.54
N LEU A 69 -8.35 -0.29 10.56
CA LEU A 69 -7.09 -0.92 10.96
C LEU A 69 -7.30 -2.33 11.54
N LEU A 70 -7.27 -3.33 10.66
CA LEU A 70 -7.30 -4.75 10.98
C LEU A 70 -5.87 -5.31 10.91
N ASN A 71 -5.38 -5.88 12.01
CA ASN A 71 -3.99 -6.33 12.16
C ASN A 71 -3.74 -7.77 11.66
N CYS A 72 -4.41 -8.19 10.59
CA CYS A 72 -4.24 -9.53 10.00
C CYS A 72 -3.60 -9.47 8.61
N ALA A 73 -2.92 -10.56 8.22
CA ALA A 73 -2.14 -10.63 6.99
C ALA A 73 -2.93 -10.15 5.75
N ASP A 74 -4.15 -10.67 5.58
CA ASP A 74 -4.98 -10.34 4.43
C ASP A 74 -5.33 -8.85 4.42
N ALA A 75 -5.68 -8.26 5.58
CA ALA A 75 -6.08 -6.86 5.68
C ALA A 75 -4.96 -5.89 5.30
N LEU A 76 -3.71 -6.21 5.64
CA LEU A 76 -2.55 -5.37 5.36
C LEU A 76 -2.25 -5.33 3.86
N GLU A 77 -2.28 -6.50 3.20
CA GLU A 77 -2.16 -6.59 1.74
C GLU A 77 -3.26 -5.76 1.05
N TYR A 78 -4.50 -5.83 1.54
CA TYR A 78 -5.60 -5.02 1.01
C TYR A 78 -5.46 -3.53 1.26
N GLN A 79 -5.01 -3.11 2.44
CA GLN A 79 -4.86 -1.70 2.74
C GLN A 79 -3.90 -1.04 1.76
N LEU A 80 -2.79 -1.70 1.42
CA LEU A 80 -1.87 -1.22 0.40
C LEU A 80 -2.52 -1.15 -0.99
N MET A 81 -3.16 -2.24 -1.45
CA MET A 81 -3.83 -2.26 -2.75
C MET A 81 -4.94 -1.20 -2.87
N THR A 82 -5.69 -0.96 -1.79
CA THR A 82 -6.76 0.04 -1.78
C THR A 82 -6.22 1.47 -1.81
N ILE A 83 -5.07 1.75 -1.17
CA ILE A 83 -4.36 3.02 -1.30
C ILE A 83 -3.90 3.24 -2.74
N GLU A 84 -3.24 2.25 -3.33
CA GLU A 84 -2.75 2.32 -4.71
C GLU A 84 -3.87 2.60 -5.71
N VAL A 85 -4.95 1.80 -5.69
CA VAL A 85 -6.04 1.96 -6.66
C VAL A 85 -6.78 3.29 -6.49
N THR A 86 -6.94 3.74 -5.24
CA THR A 86 -7.61 5.02 -4.92
C THR A 86 -6.76 6.20 -5.39
N GLY A 87 -5.47 6.18 -5.07
CA GLY A 87 -4.56 7.22 -5.51
C GLY A 87 -4.39 7.22 -7.03
N ASP A 88 -4.31 6.04 -7.67
CA ASP A 88 -4.20 5.95 -9.13
C ASP A 88 -5.46 6.50 -9.83
N PHE A 89 -6.63 6.27 -9.24
CA PHE A 89 -7.88 6.88 -9.69
C PHE A 89 -7.85 8.41 -9.52
N ILE A 90 -7.49 8.91 -8.35
CA ILE A 90 -7.39 10.35 -8.07
C ILE A 90 -6.40 11.01 -9.04
N GLY A 91 -5.22 10.44 -9.23
CA GLY A 91 -4.19 10.94 -10.13
C GLY A 91 -4.65 10.95 -11.58
N ARG A 92 -5.32 9.89 -12.04
CA ARG A 92 -5.95 9.85 -13.35
C ARG A 92 -6.95 10.99 -13.53
N GLN A 93 -7.88 11.15 -12.57
CA GLN A 93 -8.94 12.15 -12.65
C GLN A 93 -8.38 13.57 -12.57
N ALA A 94 -7.33 13.80 -11.76
CA ALA A 94 -6.63 15.07 -11.68
C ALA A 94 -6.02 15.49 -13.02
N LEU A 95 -5.30 14.57 -13.69
CA LEU A 95 -4.71 14.86 -15.00
C LEU A 95 -5.77 14.99 -16.11
N ASP A 96 -6.86 14.24 -16.04
CA ASP A 96 -7.99 14.39 -16.96
C ASP A 96 -8.65 15.77 -16.79
N LEU A 97 -8.82 16.28 -15.56
CA LEU A 97 -9.31 17.64 -15.26
C LEU A 97 -8.34 18.74 -15.71
N ALA A 98 -7.02 18.48 -15.62
CA ALA A 98 -5.98 19.35 -16.15
C ALA A 98 -5.87 19.32 -17.69
N ASN A 99 -6.75 18.59 -18.38
CA ASN A 99 -6.77 18.41 -19.84
C ASN A 99 -5.50 17.77 -20.42
N VAL A 100 -4.81 16.94 -19.65
CA VAL A 100 -3.69 16.13 -20.17
C VAL A 100 -4.24 15.16 -21.22
N PRO A 101 -3.63 15.06 -22.41
CA PRO A 101 -4.07 14.09 -23.41
C PRO A 101 -4.09 12.67 -22.84
N GLN A 102 -5.12 11.89 -23.18
CA GLN A 102 -5.31 10.55 -22.62
C GLN A 102 -4.13 9.60 -22.86
N GLY A 103 -3.37 9.79 -23.95
CA GLY A 103 -2.19 8.98 -24.26
C GLY A 103 -0.97 9.29 -23.37
N ASP A 104 -0.97 10.44 -22.70
CA ASP A 104 0.13 10.94 -21.88
C ASP A 104 -0.17 10.82 -20.37
N ASN A 105 -1.37 10.34 -19.99
CA ASN A 105 -1.76 10.15 -18.59
C ASN A 105 -1.25 8.79 -18.07
N PRO A 106 -0.18 8.74 -17.25
CA PRO A 106 0.45 7.49 -16.82
C PRO A 106 -0.45 6.63 -15.92
N TYR A 107 -1.42 7.25 -15.24
CA TYR A 107 -2.32 6.54 -14.33
C TYR A 107 -3.36 5.68 -15.03
N ARG A 108 -3.62 5.86 -16.34
CA ARG A 108 -4.66 5.08 -17.03
C ARG A 108 -4.38 3.59 -17.08
N LEU A 109 -3.15 3.21 -17.45
CA LEU A 109 -2.76 1.80 -17.50
C LEU A 109 -2.56 1.24 -16.08
N ARG A 110 -2.02 2.04 -15.17
CA ARG A 110 -1.77 1.64 -13.78
C ARG A 110 -3.05 1.41 -13.00
N PHE A 111 -4.05 2.29 -13.14
CA PHE A 111 -5.36 2.12 -12.53
C PHE A 111 -6.04 0.81 -12.95
N ALA A 112 -6.04 0.51 -14.26
CA ALA A 112 -6.59 -0.75 -14.75
C ALA A 112 -5.87 -1.97 -14.14
N GLY A 113 -4.53 -1.94 -14.11
CA GLY A 113 -3.73 -3.00 -13.49
C GLY A 113 -3.96 -3.13 -11.98
N ALA A 114 -4.07 -2.02 -11.24
CA ALA A 114 -4.34 -2.00 -9.81
C ALA A 114 -5.72 -2.59 -9.49
N GLN A 115 -6.74 -2.25 -10.29
CA GLN A 115 -8.08 -2.82 -10.19
C GLN A 115 -8.07 -4.34 -10.43
N GLU A 116 -7.40 -4.80 -11.48
CA GLU A 116 -7.24 -6.24 -11.76
C GLU A 116 -6.53 -6.98 -10.61
N ARG A 117 -5.48 -6.39 -10.02
CA ARG A 117 -4.78 -6.97 -8.86
C ARG A 117 -5.69 -7.08 -7.64
N LEU A 118 -6.47 -6.03 -7.35
CA LEU A 118 -7.40 -6.00 -6.23
C LEU A 118 -8.49 -7.09 -6.39
N GLU A 119 -9.07 -7.22 -7.58
CA GLU A 119 -10.05 -8.27 -7.89
C GLU A 119 -9.46 -9.67 -7.79
N ALA A 120 -8.23 -9.88 -8.29
CA ALA A 120 -7.53 -11.15 -8.20
C ALA A 120 -7.25 -11.53 -6.73
N SER A 121 -6.82 -10.59 -5.90
CA SER A 121 -6.56 -10.83 -4.48
C SER A 121 -7.85 -11.15 -3.71
N LEU A 122 -8.94 -10.40 -3.95
CA LEU A 122 -10.30 -10.73 -3.47
C LEU A 122 -10.71 -12.16 -3.83
N SER A 123 -10.53 -12.54 -5.09
CA SER A 123 -10.85 -13.89 -5.56
C SER A 123 -10.01 -14.96 -4.87
N ALA A 124 -8.69 -14.74 -4.73
CA ALA A 124 -7.78 -15.68 -4.09
C ALA A 124 -8.09 -15.91 -2.60
N MET A 125 -8.74 -14.94 -1.95
CA MET A 125 -9.12 -15.04 -0.55
C MET A 125 -10.46 -15.74 -0.33
N LEU A 126 -11.31 -15.81 -1.35
CA LEU A 126 -12.52 -16.63 -1.31
C LEU A 126 -12.12 -18.11 -1.20
N GLY A 127 -12.56 -18.77 -0.13
CA GLY A 127 -12.29 -20.20 0.08
C GLY A 127 -11.09 -20.56 0.97
N ARG A 128 -10.31 -19.58 1.47
CA ARG A 128 -9.35 -19.86 2.57
C ARG A 128 -10.09 -20.29 3.84
N ASP A 129 -9.63 -21.37 4.48
CA ASP A 129 -10.09 -21.77 5.81
C ASP A 129 -9.61 -20.76 6.86
N ARG A 130 -10.52 -20.31 7.71
CA ARG A 130 -10.33 -19.24 8.71
C ARG A 130 -10.89 -19.64 10.08
N ASN A 131 -11.25 -20.91 10.26
CA ASN A 131 -11.86 -21.38 11.50
C ASN A 131 -10.87 -21.34 12.68
N ASP A 132 -9.58 -21.48 12.40
CA ASP A 132 -8.51 -21.52 13.40
C ASP A 132 -7.68 -20.23 13.46
N ALA A 133 -8.22 -19.10 12.96
CA ALA A 133 -7.54 -17.81 13.07
C ALA A 133 -7.49 -17.36 14.55
N PRO A 134 -6.31 -17.02 15.11
CA PRO A 134 -6.18 -16.55 16.49
C PRO A 134 -6.97 -15.25 16.72
N ALA A 135 -7.28 -14.90 17.97
CA ALA A 135 -7.99 -13.66 18.28
C ALA A 135 -7.12 -12.43 17.95
N ALA A 136 -7.73 -11.27 17.66
CA ALA A 136 -7.00 -10.08 17.20
C ALA A 136 -5.97 -9.55 18.23
N ASP A 137 -6.27 -9.69 19.53
CA ASP A 137 -5.39 -9.33 20.65
C ASP A 137 -4.24 -10.33 20.88
N GLU A 138 -4.32 -11.50 20.26
CA GLU A 138 -3.25 -12.53 20.27
C GLU A 138 -2.33 -12.42 19.06
N ARG A 139 -2.62 -11.50 18.14
CA ARG A 139 -1.82 -11.24 16.94
C ARG A 139 -0.93 -10.03 17.18
N SER A 140 0.38 -10.24 17.11
CA SER A 140 1.35 -9.16 17.04
C SER A 140 2.31 -9.43 15.90
N LEU A 141 2.68 -8.36 15.20
CA LEU A 141 3.77 -8.41 14.24
C LEU A 141 5.08 -8.39 15.02
N PRO A 142 6.14 -9.03 14.51
CA PRO A 142 7.46 -8.89 15.10
C PRO A 142 7.97 -7.45 14.89
N ASP A 143 8.82 -6.97 15.79
CA ASP A 143 9.58 -5.75 15.57
C ASP A 143 10.58 -5.96 14.42
N CYS A 144 10.95 -4.88 13.73
CA CYS A 144 11.94 -4.97 12.67
C CYS A 144 13.34 -5.24 13.19
N SER A 145 14.08 -6.05 12.42
CA SER A 145 15.52 -6.15 12.58
C SER A 145 16.21 -4.84 12.17
N ALA A 146 17.44 -4.64 12.65
CA ALA A 146 18.21 -3.45 12.29
C ALA A 146 18.45 -3.31 10.78
N ASP A 147 18.61 -4.44 10.07
CA ASP A 147 18.80 -4.45 8.62
C ASP A 147 17.51 -4.03 7.89
N GLU A 148 16.34 -4.51 8.35
CA GLU A 148 15.03 -4.11 7.81
C GLU A 148 14.72 -2.63 8.05
N ILE A 149 15.13 -2.09 9.20
CA ILE A 149 15.01 -0.64 9.51
C ILE A 149 15.92 0.17 8.58
N SER A 150 17.18 -0.27 8.39
CA SER A 150 18.10 0.43 7.48
C SER A 150 17.58 0.48 6.05
N GLU A 151 16.98 -0.61 5.57
CA GLU A 151 16.36 -0.65 4.25
C GLU A 151 15.16 0.31 4.15
N LEU A 152 14.36 0.41 5.20
CA LEU A 152 13.24 1.34 5.26
C LEU A 152 13.71 2.81 5.20
N ASP A 153 14.76 3.15 5.94
CA ASP A 153 15.39 4.48 5.92
C ASP A 153 15.91 4.85 4.51
N GLU A 154 16.51 3.89 3.81
CA GLU A 154 16.98 4.07 2.44
C GLU A 154 15.82 4.36 1.47
N LEU A 155 14.74 3.59 1.54
CA LEU A 155 13.57 3.82 0.70
C LEU A 155 12.89 5.17 0.97
N VAL A 156 12.81 5.58 2.24
CA VAL A 156 12.31 6.92 2.61
C VAL A 156 13.17 8.00 1.96
N ALA A 157 14.50 7.89 2.04
CA ALA A 157 15.42 8.87 1.47
C ALA A 157 15.35 8.93 -0.07
N GLU A 158 15.20 7.79 -0.74
CA GLU A 158 15.00 7.72 -2.19
C GLU A 158 13.72 8.43 -2.61
N LEU A 159 12.60 8.13 -1.95
CA LEU A 159 11.31 8.75 -2.25
C LEU A 159 11.37 10.27 -2.03
N LEU A 160 11.95 10.74 -0.93
CA LEU A 160 12.11 12.17 -0.68
C LEU A 160 12.92 12.86 -1.78
N THR A 161 13.99 12.22 -2.27
CA THR A 161 14.77 12.75 -3.40
C THR A 161 13.93 12.86 -4.67
N LEU A 162 13.09 11.85 -4.96
CA LEU A 162 12.17 11.89 -6.10
C LEU A 162 11.08 12.97 -5.94
N LEU A 163 10.58 13.17 -4.73
CA LEU A 163 9.59 14.21 -4.42
C LEU A 163 10.19 15.61 -4.63
N ASP A 164 11.36 15.90 -4.06
CA ASP A 164 12.03 17.20 -4.17
C ASP A 164 12.44 17.55 -5.62
N SER A 165 12.71 16.55 -6.46
CA SER A 165 13.17 16.77 -7.84
C SER A 165 12.12 17.36 -8.80
N SER A 166 10.82 17.36 -8.45
CA SER A 166 9.75 17.87 -9.32
C SER A 166 9.30 19.30 -9.06
N ASP A 167 9.50 19.81 -7.84
CA ASP A 167 8.94 21.09 -7.37
C ASP A 167 9.54 22.33 -8.06
N ALA A 168 10.38 22.13 -9.08
CA ALA A 168 11.15 23.17 -9.74
C ALA A 168 10.74 23.46 -11.20
N SER A 169 9.65 22.87 -11.73
CA SER A 169 9.33 22.98 -13.16
C SER A 169 7.86 23.30 -13.46
N ASP A 170 7.63 24.43 -14.14
CA ASP A 170 6.33 24.80 -14.75
C ASP A 170 6.04 24.00 -16.05
N ASP A 171 6.93 23.08 -16.45
CA ASP A 171 6.78 22.28 -17.66
C ASP A 171 6.01 20.99 -17.40
N LEU A 172 4.81 20.89 -18.00
CA LEU A 172 3.95 19.71 -17.95
C LEU A 172 4.68 18.43 -18.40
N ALA A 173 5.55 18.49 -19.40
CA ALA A 173 6.27 17.30 -19.86
C ALA A 173 7.24 16.77 -18.79
N TYR A 174 7.91 17.66 -18.07
CA TYR A 174 8.77 17.30 -16.95
C TYR A 174 7.96 16.78 -15.75
N ALA A 175 6.81 17.40 -15.45
CA ALA A 175 5.90 16.95 -14.42
C ALA A 175 5.43 15.50 -14.66
N LEU A 176 5.02 15.18 -15.89
CA LEU A 176 4.58 13.82 -16.25
C LEU A 176 5.71 12.79 -16.12
N LEU A 177 6.95 13.15 -16.48
CA LEU A 177 8.12 12.30 -16.27
C LEU A 177 8.40 12.05 -14.78
N ALA A 178 8.26 13.08 -13.94
CA ALA A 178 8.47 12.96 -12.50
C ALA A 178 7.39 12.08 -11.84
N ILE A 179 6.14 12.25 -12.25
CA ILE A 179 5.03 11.37 -11.83
C ILE A 179 5.34 9.92 -12.21
N ASP A 180 5.72 9.65 -13.46
CA ASP A 180 5.97 8.28 -13.90
C ASP A 180 7.16 7.65 -13.15
N ALA A 181 8.21 8.41 -12.86
CA ALA A 181 9.33 7.95 -12.03
C ALA A 181 8.91 7.53 -10.61
N ARG A 182 7.98 8.27 -9.99
CA ARG A 182 7.45 7.93 -8.65
C ARG A 182 6.59 6.68 -8.68
N LEU A 183 5.74 6.55 -9.69
CA LEU A 183 4.90 5.37 -9.85
C LEU A 183 5.72 4.12 -10.19
N LEU A 184 6.79 4.27 -10.97
CA LEU A 184 7.76 3.20 -11.19
C LEU A 184 8.48 2.81 -9.90
N TRP A 185 8.99 3.79 -9.15
CA TRP A 185 9.62 3.54 -7.85
C TRP A 185 8.68 2.79 -6.90
N ARG A 186 7.42 3.19 -6.79
CA ARG A 186 6.40 2.50 -5.98
C ARG A 186 6.31 1.02 -6.37
N ASP A 187 6.14 0.76 -7.66
CA ASP A 187 5.93 -0.58 -8.19
C ASP A 187 7.19 -1.48 -8.06
N GLU A 188 8.40 -0.91 -8.05
CA GLU A 188 9.66 -1.66 -7.94
C GLU A 188 10.15 -1.79 -6.49
N ALA A 189 10.09 -0.72 -5.69
CA ALA A 189 10.66 -0.65 -4.36
C ALA A 189 9.74 -1.27 -3.29
N LEU A 190 8.41 -1.11 -3.44
CA LEU A 190 7.43 -1.54 -2.45
C LEU A 190 6.83 -2.93 -2.73
N GLN A 191 7.07 -3.49 -3.91
CA GLN A 191 6.47 -4.77 -4.29
C GLN A 191 6.91 -5.93 -3.39
N GLY A 192 5.93 -6.70 -2.90
CA GLY A 192 6.20 -7.93 -2.15
C GLY A 192 6.75 -7.70 -0.74
N ARG A 193 6.67 -6.47 -0.22
CA ARG A 193 7.11 -6.08 1.12
C ARG A 193 5.99 -6.30 2.12
N PRO A 194 5.92 -7.47 2.77
CA PRO A 194 5.51 -7.41 4.17
C PRO A 194 6.43 -8.22 5.10
N GLY A 195 6.93 -7.54 6.13
CA GLY A 195 7.68 -8.10 7.27
C GLY A 195 7.87 -7.02 8.34
N CYS A 196 7.64 -7.39 9.61
CA CYS A 196 7.68 -6.57 10.83
C CYS A 196 6.76 -5.33 10.95
N ALA A 197 6.62 -4.80 12.17
CA ALA A 197 5.63 -3.81 12.56
C ALA A 197 5.84 -2.43 11.90
N GLU A 198 7.09 -1.97 11.81
CA GLU A 198 7.42 -0.63 11.32
C GLU A 198 7.17 -0.47 9.82
N TRP A 199 7.44 -1.51 9.01
CA TRP A 199 7.06 -1.51 7.59
C TRP A 199 5.55 -1.33 7.41
N LEU A 200 4.73 -1.90 8.30
CA LEU A 200 3.28 -1.80 8.16
C LEU A 200 2.73 -0.43 8.53
N GLU A 201 3.42 0.30 9.41
CA GLU A 201 3.09 1.70 9.68
C GLU A 201 3.48 2.60 8.50
N LEU A 202 4.62 2.32 7.85
CA LEU A 202 5.22 3.23 6.86
C LEU A 202 4.86 2.93 5.40
N LEU A 203 4.68 1.67 4.99
CA LEU A 203 4.34 1.30 3.61
C LEU A 203 3.09 2.01 3.06
N PRO A 204 1.97 2.09 3.81
CA PRO A 204 0.80 2.86 3.37
C PRO A 204 1.13 4.32 3.05
N THR A 205 1.95 4.93 3.91
CA THR A 205 2.36 6.34 3.77
C THR A 205 3.27 6.54 2.57
N LEU A 206 4.25 5.65 2.37
CA LEU A 206 5.15 5.69 1.21
C LEU A 206 4.40 5.50 -0.11
N SER A 207 3.47 4.54 -0.15
CA SER A 207 2.64 4.28 -1.32
C SER A 207 1.74 5.47 -1.65
N ALA A 208 1.08 6.05 -0.64
CA ALA A 208 0.26 7.26 -0.81
C ALA A 208 1.10 8.44 -1.33
N ALA A 209 2.26 8.71 -0.72
CA ALA A 209 3.14 9.82 -1.13
C ALA A 209 3.62 9.69 -2.58
N ALA A 210 3.94 8.47 -3.04
CA ALA A 210 4.29 8.24 -4.45
C ALA A 210 3.09 8.48 -5.38
N THR A 211 1.89 8.11 -4.94
CA THR A 211 0.67 8.09 -5.76
C THR A 211 -0.04 9.44 -5.84
N ASP A 212 -0.04 10.25 -4.78
CA ASP A 212 -0.78 11.52 -4.65
C ASP A 212 -0.15 12.70 -5.43
N SER A 213 0.93 12.44 -6.16
CA SER A 213 1.74 13.46 -6.83
C SER A 213 1.02 14.23 -7.95
N ALA A 214 -0.07 13.69 -8.51
CA ALA A 214 -0.83 14.35 -9.58
C ALA A 214 -1.97 15.28 -9.10
N ALA A 215 -2.41 15.16 -7.84
CA ALA A 215 -3.57 15.91 -7.35
C ALA A 215 -3.36 17.44 -7.37
N GLY A 216 -2.11 17.89 -7.17
CA GLY A 216 -1.77 19.32 -7.22
C GLY A 216 -1.99 19.98 -8.59
N TYR A 217 -1.93 19.23 -9.68
CA TYR A 217 -2.08 19.76 -11.05
C TYR A 217 -3.54 20.05 -11.44
N ALA A 218 -4.52 19.51 -10.71
CA ALA A 218 -5.93 19.83 -10.92
C ALA A 218 -6.33 21.17 -10.28
N ILE A 219 -5.50 21.70 -9.36
CA ILE A 219 -5.80 22.89 -8.54
C ILE A 219 -5.08 24.15 -9.07
N GLY A 220 -3.99 23.98 -9.83
CA GLY A 220 -3.22 25.06 -10.46
C GLY A 220 -3.75 25.47 -11.84
#